data_AF-A0A962E4Y1-F1
#
_entry.id   AF-A0A962E4Y1-F1
#
_cell.length_a   1.000
_cell.length_b   1.000
_cell.length_c   1.000
_cell.angle_alpha   90.00
_cell.angle_beta   90.00
_cell.angle_gamma   90.00
#
_symmetry.space_group_name_H-M   'P 1'
#
loop_
_entity.id
_entity.type
_entity.pdbx_description
1 polymer ?
#
loop_
_entity_poly.entity_id
_entity_poly.type
_entity_poly.pdbx_seq_one_letter_code
_entity_poly.pdbx_strand_id
1 'polypeptide(L)'
;MLLLLGCLSLTAVHAQPVQLSEVEFVLQSEGLPTIVENFDAMPIGIPASPLQLANGLFVGSPQIMESAWCLFSPCMAVGLSPQARFEQLPEGASFWSARLLHASTGNVLEVTVIGNSGTQTFVLPPGFFVPEGIFVGFHDPLGLREVRFERIAGSVNYSFDDVTVAGAAGPAPMSIPVGSPVALALLALLLVLSTWHQMRHRRGEA
;
A
#
# COMPACT_ATOMS: atom_id res chain seq x y z
N MET A 1 -31.06 -20.69 48.90
CA MET A 1 -30.40 -20.96 47.61
C MET A 1 -30.59 -19.71 46.75
N LEU A 2 -29.62 -18.78 46.79
CA LEU A 2 -29.66 -17.52 46.04
C LEU A 2 -28.87 -17.70 44.75
N LEU A 3 -29.53 -17.55 43.60
CA LEU A 3 -28.88 -17.48 42.28
C LEU A 3 -28.43 -16.04 42.02
N LEU A 4 -27.12 -15.79 42.09
CA LEU A 4 -26.49 -14.58 41.60
C LEU A 4 -26.34 -14.69 40.08
N LEU A 5 -27.25 -14.06 39.33
CA LEU A 5 -27.03 -13.75 37.92
C LEU A 5 -26.01 -12.60 37.84
N GLY A 6 -24.74 -12.95 37.65
CA GLY A 6 -23.69 -12.00 37.29
C GLY A 6 -23.92 -11.51 35.86
N CYS A 7 -24.36 -10.27 35.72
CA CYS A 7 -24.44 -9.56 34.46
C CYS A 7 -23.01 -9.25 33.99
N LEU A 8 -22.44 -10.10 33.15
CA LEU A 8 -21.19 -9.83 32.43
C LEU A 8 -21.48 -8.79 31.35
N SER A 9 -21.31 -7.52 31.69
CA SER A 9 -21.26 -6.44 30.72
C SER A 9 -20.01 -6.62 29.86
N LEU A 10 -20.13 -7.29 28.71
CA LEU A 10 -19.12 -7.20 27.67
C LEU A 10 -19.09 -5.74 27.20
N THR A 11 -18.13 -4.97 27.71
CA THR A 11 -17.76 -3.71 27.07
C THR A 11 -17.23 -4.06 25.70
N ALA A 12 -18.01 -3.80 24.66
CA ALA A 12 -17.53 -3.84 23.29
C ALA A 12 -16.37 -2.84 23.22
N VAL A 13 -15.14 -3.36 23.24
CA VAL A 13 -13.96 -2.60 22.81
C VAL A 13 -14.29 -2.23 21.37
N HIS A 14 -14.65 -0.98 21.13
CA HIS A 14 -14.74 -0.47 19.78
C HIS A 14 -13.35 -0.66 19.20
N ALA A 15 -13.23 -1.58 18.24
CA ALA A 15 -12.03 -1.64 17.42
C ALA A 15 -11.86 -0.22 16.85
N GLN A 16 -10.64 0.31 16.94
CA GLN A 16 -10.25 1.53 16.27
C GLN A 16 -9.02 1.19 15.44
N PRO A 17 -8.70 1.96 14.40
CA PRO A 17 -7.44 1.80 13.71
C PRO A 17 -6.28 1.88 14.71
N VAL A 18 -5.29 1.00 14.55
CA VAL A 18 -4.08 0.96 15.38
C VAL A 18 -2.84 1.16 14.52
N GLN A 19 -1.81 1.77 15.11
CA GLN A 19 -0.48 1.82 14.50
C GLN A 19 0.27 0.53 14.81
N LEU A 20 0.96 -0.02 13.82
CA LEU A 20 1.76 -1.22 13.93
C LEU A 20 3.24 -0.89 13.75
N SER A 21 4.10 -1.64 14.44
CA SER A 21 5.50 -1.78 14.06
C SER A 21 5.63 -2.60 12.77
N GLU A 22 6.79 -2.54 12.14
CA GLU A 22 7.08 -3.33 10.92
C GLU A 22 6.92 -4.83 11.17
N VAL A 23 7.44 -5.33 12.29
CA VAL A 23 7.34 -6.75 12.66
C VAL A 23 5.89 -7.16 12.87
N GLU A 24 5.09 -6.34 13.54
CA GLU A 24 3.66 -6.61 13.73
C GLU A 24 2.90 -6.60 12.41
N PHE A 25 3.20 -5.65 11.51
CA PHE A 25 2.59 -5.60 10.19
C PHE A 25 2.89 -6.88 9.39
N VAL A 26 4.15 -7.29 9.32
CA VAL A 26 4.56 -8.50 8.59
C VAL A 26 3.88 -9.74 9.15
N LEU A 27 3.88 -9.91 10.48
CA LEU A 27 3.27 -11.07 11.13
C LEU A 27 1.75 -11.11 10.98
N GLN A 28 1.07 -9.96 11.04
CA GLN A 28 -0.40 -9.90 10.98
C GLN A 28 -0.94 -9.92 9.55
N SER A 29 -0.14 -9.52 8.57
CA SER A 29 -0.52 -9.56 7.15
C SER A 29 -0.06 -10.81 6.42
N GLU A 30 0.66 -11.72 7.10
CA GLU A 30 1.17 -12.95 6.51
C GLU A 30 0.05 -13.79 5.88
N GLY A 31 0.26 -14.19 4.62
CA GLY A 31 -0.70 -14.97 3.85
C GLY A 31 -1.88 -14.19 3.28
N LEU A 32 -1.97 -12.87 3.52
CA LEU A 32 -2.99 -12.02 2.92
C LEU A 32 -2.58 -11.54 1.51
N PRO A 33 -3.54 -11.37 0.58
CA PRO A 33 -3.27 -10.68 -0.67
C PRO A 33 -2.72 -9.28 -0.40
N THR A 34 -1.64 -8.94 -1.08
CA THR A 34 -0.89 -7.70 -0.88
C THR A 34 -0.66 -7.02 -2.22
N ILE A 35 -0.81 -5.70 -2.25
CA ILE A 35 -0.51 -4.84 -3.39
C ILE A 35 0.50 -3.80 -2.91
N VAL A 36 1.66 -3.76 -3.56
CA VAL A 36 2.75 -2.82 -3.27
C VAL A 36 2.88 -1.85 -4.44
N GLU A 37 2.90 -0.57 -4.14
CA GLU A 37 3.30 0.49 -5.07
C GLU A 37 4.68 0.99 -4.68
N ASN A 38 5.66 0.67 -5.52
CA ASN A 38 7.07 1.03 -5.36
C ASN A 38 7.52 2.11 -6.37
N PHE A 39 6.58 2.64 -7.18
CA PHE A 39 6.80 3.73 -8.13
C PHE A 39 7.83 3.47 -9.26
N ASP A 40 8.49 2.31 -9.30
CA ASP A 40 9.51 1.95 -10.31
C ASP A 40 9.00 2.02 -11.74
N ALA A 41 7.73 1.68 -11.94
CA ALA A 41 7.08 1.68 -13.26
C ALA A 41 6.50 3.06 -13.64
N MET A 42 6.55 4.05 -12.73
CA MET A 42 5.96 5.36 -12.96
C MET A 42 6.95 6.30 -13.69
N PRO A 43 6.49 7.08 -14.67
CA PRO A 43 7.31 8.12 -15.27
C PRO A 43 7.75 9.17 -14.24
N ILE A 44 9.04 9.49 -14.22
CA ILE A 44 9.57 10.62 -13.44
C ILE A 44 8.87 11.92 -13.85
N GLY A 45 8.42 12.70 -12.87
CA GLY A 45 7.74 13.97 -13.12
C GLY A 45 6.67 14.30 -12.08
N ILE A 46 5.77 15.20 -12.45
CA ILE A 46 4.66 15.65 -11.60
C ILE A 46 3.37 15.09 -12.21
N PRO A 47 2.91 13.89 -11.79
CA PRO A 47 1.65 13.36 -12.27
C PRO A 47 0.46 14.23 -11.81
N ALA A 48 -0.65 14.11 -12.53
CA ALA A 48 -1.89 14.75 -12.12
C ALA A 48 -2.39 14.19 -10.78
N SER A 49 -3.11 15.02 -10.02
CA SER A 49 -3.84 14.58 -8.82
C SER A 49 -5.36 14.72 -9.06
N PRO A 50 -6.18 13.71 -8.70
CA PRO A 50 -5.82 12.44 -8.07
C PRO A 50 -4.95 11.51 -8.94
N LEU A 51 -3.97 10.85 -8.32
CA LEU A 51 -3.08 9.88 -8.94
C LEU A 51 -3.60 8.47 -8.65
N GLN A 52 -4.01 7.75 -9.70
CA GLN A 52 -4.43 6.36 -9.60
C GLN A 52 -3.22 5.45 -9.39
N LEU A 53 -3.25 4.66 -8.32
CA LEU A 53 -2.26 3.63 -7.99
C LEU A 53 -2.92 2.24 -8.07
N ALA A 54 -2.11 1.18 -8.08
CA ALA A 54 -2.63 -0.19 -8.00
C ALA A 54 -3.28 -0.48 -6.63
N ASN A 55 -2.82 0.19 -5.57
CA ASN A 55 -3.23 0.01 -4.18
C ASN A 55 -4.22 1.09 -3.68
N GLY A 56 -4.79 1.90 -4.57
CA GLY A 56 -5.79 2.91 -4.23
C GLY A 56 -5.64 4.20 -5.04
N LEU A 57 -6.09 5.31 -4.47
CA LEU A 57 -6.01 6.64 -5.07
C LEU A 57 -5.22 7.57 -4.16
N PHE A 58 -4.19 8.22 -4.70
CA PHE A 58 -3.47 9.26 -3.98
C PHE A 58 -3.98 10.65 -4.35
N VAL A 59 -4.34 11.45 -3.35
CA VAL A 59 -4.70 12.87 -3.54
C VAL A 59 -3.67 13.75 -2.85
N GLY A 60 -3.20 14.79 -3.53
CA GLY A 60 -2.16 15.68 -3.04
C GLY A 60 -1.39 16.36 -4.17
N SER A 61 -0.08 16.57 -3.96
CA SER A 61 0.84 17.10 -4.98
C SER A 61 1.99 16.12 -5.18
N PRO A 62 1.72 14.97 -5.83
CA PRO A 62 2.72 13.92 -6.03
C PRO A 62 3.79 14.38 -7.01
N GLN A 63 5.04 14.02 -6.72
CA GLN A 63 6.16 14.14 -7.64
C GLN A 63 6.97 12.84 -7.61
N ILE A 64 6.98 12.11 -8.72
CA ILE A 64 7.80 10.91 -8.88
C ILE A 64 9.22 11.36 -9.23
N MET A 65 10.21 10.96 -8.44
CA MET A 65 11.59 11.40 -8.61
C MET A 65 12.61 10.34 -8.20
N GLU A 66 13.75 10.39 -8.86
CA GLU A 66 15.02 9.84 -8.38
C GLU A 66 15.75 11.00 -7.67
N SER A 67 15.97 10.88 -6.36
CA SER A 67 16.56 11.96 -5.56
C SER A 67 17.56 11.43 -4.56
N ALA A 68 18.34 12.32 -3.93
CA ALA A 68 19.33 11.93 -2.93
C ALA A 68 18.71 11.23 -1.69
N TRP A 69 17.39 11.35 -1.48
CA TRP A 69 16.68 10.65 -0.42
C TRP A 69 15.80 9.50 -0.92
N CYS A 70 15.83 9.20 -2.21
CA CYS A 70 15.20 8.02 -2.82
C CYS A 70 16.32 7.23 -3.50
N LEU A 71 17.15 6.63 -2.66
CA LEU A 71 18.48 6.13 -3.03
C LEU A 71 18.45 4.85 -3.87
N PHE A 72 17.41 4.04 -3.71
CA PHE A 72 17.35 2.68 -4.27
C PHE A 72 16.40 2.57 -5.47
N SER A 73 15.35 3.41 -5.49
CA SER A 73 14.25 3.39 -6.45
C SER A 73 13.66 4.80 -6.59
N PRO A 74 12.98 5.09 -7.72
CA PRO A 74 12.04 6.19 -7.78
C PRO A 74 11.05 6.12 -6.62
N CYS A 75 10.71 7.27 -6.05
CA CYS A 75 9.75 7.39 -4.95
C CYS A 75 8.74 8.49 -5.26
N MET A 76 7.65 8.55 -4.50
CA MET A 76 6.70 9.65 -4.57
C MET A 76 7.00 10.71 -3.50
N ALA A 77 7.70 11.76 -3.88
CA ALA A 77 7.85 12.94 -3.05
C ALA A 77 6.52 13.71 -2.95
N VAL A 78 6.22 14.19 -1.75
CA VAL A 78 5.00 14.94 -1.49
C VAL A 78 5.34 16.30 -0.89
N GLY A 79 4.83 17.33 -1.56
CA GLY A 79 5.00 18.72 -1.15
C GLY A 79 4.29 19.07 0.15
N LEU A 80 4.51 20.30 0.59
CA LEU A 80 4.22 20.83 1.94
C LEU A 80 2.74 21.01 2.33
N SER A 81 1.76 20.44 1.60
CA SER A 81 0.32 20.77 1.70
C SER A 81 -0.50 19.76 2.53
N PRO A 82 -1.51 20.18 3.33
CA PRO A 82 -2.27 19.34 4.28
C PRO A 82 -3.25 18.34 3.65
N GLN A 83 -3.09 17.97 2.38
CA GLN A 83 -4.09 17.17 1.65
C GLN A 83 -3.58 15.83 1.15
N ALA A 84 -2.35 15.42 1.55
CA ALA A 84 -1.80 14.13 1.17
C ALA A 84 -2.62 13.01 1.80
N ARG A 85 -3.32 12.24 0.98
CA ARG A 85 -4.09 11.10 1.46
C ARG A 85 -4.16 9.98 0.45
N PHE A 86 -4.16 8.77 0.97
CA PHE A 86 -4.49 7.56 0.24
C PHE A 86 -5.93 7.22 0.56
N GLU A 87 -6.79 7.24 -0.45
CA GLU A 87 -8.22 6.95 -0.35
C GLU A 87 -8.62 5.90 -1.40
N GLN A 88 -9.89 5.48 -1.39
CA GLN A 88 -10.39 4.46 -2.32
C GLN A 88 -9.51 3.20 -2.35
N LEU A 89 -9.07 2.78 -1.16
CA LEU A 89 -8.30 1.56 -0.99
C LEU A 89 -9.11 0.36 -1.53
N PRO A 90 -8.43 -0.68 -2.06
CA PRO A 90 -9.08 -1.91 -2.50
C PRO A 90 -10.06 -2.45 -1.46
N GLU A 91 -11.21 -2.95 -1.92
CA GLU A 91 -12.22 -3.54 -1.04
C GLU A 91 -11.59 -4.64 -0.17
N GLY A 92 -11.94 -4.69 1.12
CA GLY A 92 -11.40 -5.67 2.08
C GLY A 92 -10.03 -5.29 2.67
N ALA A 93 -9.34 -4.28 2.14
CA ALA A 93 -8.07 -3.81 2.70
C ALA A 93 -8.21 -3.52 4.20
N SER A 94 -7.45 -4.22 5.03
CA SER A 94 -7.43 -4.02 6.49
C SER A 94 -6.09 -3.52 6.99
N PHE A 95 -5.04 -3.60 6.17
CA PHE A 95 -3.70 -3.14 6.47
C PHE A 95 -3.22 -2.13 5.43
N TRP A 96 -2.52 -1.10 5.90
CA TRP A 96 -1.84 -0.12 5.06
C TRP A 96 -0.46 0.19 5.66
N SER A 97 0.58 0.30 4.84
CA SER A 97 1.89 0.78 5.29
C SER A 97 2.64 1.52 4.19
N ALA A 98 3.72 2.19 4.56
CA ALA A 98 4.68 2.79 3.64
C ALA A 98 6.05 2.94 4.31
N ARG A 99 7.09 3.13 3.48
CA ARG A 99 8.36 3.74 3.88
C ARG A 99 8.25 5.25 3.74
N LEU A 100 8.47 5.98 4.83
CA LEU A 100 8.61 7.42 4.81
C LEU A 100 10.08 7.81 4.70
N LEU A 101 10.46 8.40 3.57
CA LEU A 101 11.82 8.88 3.33
C LEU A 101 11.87 10.38 3.58
N HIS A 102 12.66 10.80 4.54
CA HIS A 102 12.80 12.20 4.92
C HIS A 102 14.01 12.82 4.23
N ALA A 103 13.82 13.93 3.51
CA ALA A 103 14.95 14.69 2.94
C ALA A 103 15.86 15.31 4.03
N SER A 104 15.35 15.53 5.26
CA SER A 104 16.13 15.94 6.41
C SER A 104 15.46 15.55 7.73
N THR A 105 16.11 15.86 8.86
CA THR A 105 15.51 15.75 10.18
C THR A 105 14.46 16.82 10.45
N GLY A 106 13.50 16.53 11.32
CA GLY A 106 12.69 17.56 12.01
C GLY A 106 11.23 17.72 11.57
N ASN A 107 10.74 16.90 10.64
CA ASN A 107 9.31 16.89 10.30
C ASN A 107 8.51 16.09 11.33
N VAL A 108 7.46 16.70 11.87
CA VAL A 108 6.43 16.02 12.67
C VAL A 108 5.18 15.89 11.80
N LEU A 109 4.70 14.66 11.65
CA LEU A 109 3.52 14.35 10.85
C LEU A 109 2.39 13.92 11.76
N GLU A 110 1.21 14.48 11.55
CA GLU A 110 -0.03 13.93 12.03
C GLU A 110 -0.60 13.01 10.95
N VAL A 111 -1.01 11.81 11.35
CA VAL A 111 -1.60 10.82 10.46
C VAL A 111 -2.99 10.49 10.95
N THR A 112 -4.01 10.86 10.18
CA THR A 112 -5.40 10.47 10.43
C THR A 112 -5.69 9.19 9.64
N VAL A 113 -6.06 8.12 10.34
CA VAL A 113 -6.46 6.85 9.75
C VAL A 113 -7.96 6.70 9.93
N ILE A 114 -8.66 6.52 8.81
CA ILE A 114 -10.10 6.31 8.77
C ILE A 114 -10.33 4.88 8.29
N GLY A 115 -10.94 4.07 9.13
CA GLY A 115 -11.41 2.74 8.77
C GLY A 115 -12.89 2.55 9.10
N ASN A 116 -13.36 1.32 8.94
CA ASN A 116 -14.75 0.96 9.20
C ASN A 116 -15.03 0.85 10.71
N SER A 117 -13.99 0.68 11.53
CA SER A 117 -14.12 0.64 12.98
C SER A 117 -14.10 2.03 13.63
N GLY A 118 -13.61 3.05 12.92
CA GLY A 118 -13.65 4.44 13.35
C GLY A 118 -12.55 5.29 12.73
N THR A 119 -12.22 6.39 13.39
CA THR A 119 -11.12 7.29 13.01
C THR A 119 -10.15 7.40 14.18
N GLN A 120 -8.86 7.25 13.89
CA GLN A 120 -7.78 7.43 14.86
C GLN A 120 -6.72 8.36 14.28
N THR A 121 -6.22 9.27 15.11
CA THR A 121 -5.12 10.15 14.76
C THR A 121 -3.86 9.74 15.51
N PHE A 122 -2.73 9.73 14.82
CA PHE A 122 -1.41 9.40 15.33
C PHE A 122 -0.45 10.55 15.07
N VAL A 123 0.46 10.81 16.00
CA VAL A 123 1.54 11.77 15.80
C VAL A 123 2.83 10.99 15.62
N LEU A 124 3.39 11.06 14.42
CA LEU A 124 4.70 10.49 14.13
C LEU A 124 5.77 11.44 14.67
N PRO A 125 6.74 10.94 15.46
CA PRO A 125 7.80 11.76 16.01
C PRO A 125 8.66 12.36 14.89
N PRO A 126 9.50 13.36 15.20
CA PRO A 126 10.42 13.95 14.25
C PRO A 126 11.19 12.88 13.46
N GLY A 127 10.97 12.85 12.15
CA GLY A 127 11.71 11.95 11.27
C GLY A 127 13.17 12.36 11.15
N PHE A 128 13.99 11.41 10.70
CA PHE A 128 15.39 11.61 10.32
C PHE A 128 15.66 10.87 9.02
N PHE A 129 16.76 11.22 8.35
CA PHE A 129 17.15 10.53 7.13
C PHE A 129 17.55 9.08 7.46
N VAL A 130 16.81 8.15 6.89
CA VAL A 130 17.09 6.71 6.88
C VAL A 130 17.08 6.29 5.40
N PRO A 131 18.16 5.67 4.88
CA PRO A 131 18.23 5.29 3.47
C PRO A 131 17.04 4.47 2.98
N GLU A 132 16.57 3.53 3.80
CA GLU A 132 15.43 2.64 3.51
C GLU A 132 14.08 3.26 3.90
N GLY A 133 14.08 4.45 4.50
CA GLY A 133 12.90 5.10 5.06
C GLY A 133 12.44 4.52 6.41
N ILE A 134 11.64 5.32 7.12
CA ILE A 134 11.02 4.92 8.38
C ILE A 134 9.72 4.18 8.07
N PHE A 135 9.54 3.00 8.65
CA PHE A 135 8.29 2.25 8.51
C PHE A 135 7.13 2.95 9.22
N VAL A 136 6.00 3.06 8.54
CA VAL A 136 4.72 3.46 9.13
C VAL A 136 3.65 2.50 8.64
N GLY A 137 2.93 1.87 9.57
CA GLY A 137 1.87 0.92 9.25
C GLY A 137 0.67 1.04 10.16
N PHE A 138 -0.50 0.72 9.62
CA PHE A 138 -1.78 0.77 10.31
C PHE A 138 -2.63 -0.46 10.00
N HIS A 139 -3.51 -0.79 10.94
CA HIS A 139 -4.49 -1.87 10.80
C HIS A 139 -5.85 -1.44 11.34
N ASP A 140 -6.91 -1.76 10.60
CA ASP A 140 -8.29 -1.76 11.08
C ASP A 140 -8.92 -3.13 10.79
N PRO A 141 -9.34 -3.90 11.81
CA PRO A 141 -9.88 -5.24 11.60
C PRO A 141 -11.23 -5.28 10.86
N LEU A 142 -11.94 -4.14 10.79
CA LEU A 142 -13.16 -4.00 9.99
C LEU A 142 -12.88 -3.42 8.59
N GLY A 143 -11.63 -3.05 8.29
CA GLY A 143 -11.19 -2.51 7.00
C GLY A 143 -10.78 -1.04 7.08
N LEU A 144 -9.74 -0.68 6.33
CA LEU A 144 -9.26 0.69 6.15
C LEU A 144 -9.93 1.35 4.94
N ARG A 145 -10.16 2.66 5.04
CA ARG A 145 -10.77 3.47 3.97
C ARG A 145 -9.85 4.59 3.49
N GLU A 146 -9.14 5.23 4.42
CA GLU A 146 -8.28 6.37 4.12
C GLU A 146 -7.12 6.47 5.11
N VAL A 147 -5.95 6.87 4.62
CA VAL A 147 -4.81 7.31 5.43
C VAL A 147 -4.39 8.69 4.96
N ARG A 148 -4.52 9.69 5.84
CA ARG A 148 -4.22 11.10 5.57
C ARG A 148 -3.02 11.57 6.37
N PHE A 149 -2.10 12.24 5.71
CA PHE A 149 -0.89 12.81 6.28
C PHE A 149 -0.96 14.33 6.27
N GLU A 150 -0.68 14.93 7.41
CA GLU A 150 -0.56 16.37 7.59
C GLU A 150 0.76 16.68 8.29
N ARG A 151 1.55 17.62 7.75
CA ARG A 151 2.74 18.10 8.47
C ARG A 151 2.31 19.18 9.46
N ILE A 152 2.54 18.92 10.74
CA ILE A 152 2.22 19.85 11.83
C ILE A 152 3.45 20.61 12.34
N ALA A 153 4.67 20.13 12.06
CA ALA A 153 5.91 20.87 12.30
C ALA A 153 7.03 20.46 11.33
N GLY A 154 8.02 21.34 11.15
CA GLY A 154 9.13 21.16 10.21
C GLY A 154 8.89 21.84 8.85
N SER A 155 9.92 21.85 7.99
CA SER A 155 9.93 22.62 6.74
C SER A 155 10.40 21.82 5.53
N VAL A 156 10.52 20.50 5.65
CA VAL A 156 11.20 19.68 4.65
C VAL A 156 10.22 18.75 3.95
N ASN A 157 10.52 18.37 2.72
CA ASN A 157 9.74 17.39 1.97
C ASN A 157 9.95 15.98 2.56
N TYR A 158 8.96 15.13 2.36
CA TYR A 158 9.06 13.70 2.61
C TYR A 158 8.55 12.96 1.38
N SER A 159 8.98 11.71 1.24
CA SER A 159 8.55 10.83 0.16
C SER A 159 7.92 9.58 0.73
N PHE A 160 7.01 9.01 -0.04
CA PHE A 160 6.50 7.65 0.14
C PHE A 160 7.23 6.71 -0.81
N ASP A 161 7.56 5.53 -0.29
CA ASP A 161 7.97 4.37 -1.07
C ASP A 161 7.34 3.11 -0.47
N ASP A 162 7.33 2.01 -1.23
CA ASP A 162 6.73 0.72 -0.84
C ASP A 162 5.35 0.85 -0.19
N VAL A 163 4.48 1.69 -0.77
CA VAL A 163 3.13 1.88 -0.24
C VAL A 163 2.39 0.55 -0.39
N THR A 164 2.04 -0.05 0.72
CA THR A 164 1.56 -1.43 0.77
C THR A 164 0.15 -1.46 1.33
N VAL A 165 -0.75 -2.18 0.65
CA VAL A 165 -2.07 -2.53 1.16
C VAL A 165 -2.18 -4.04 1.25
N ALA A 166 -2.66 -4.56 2.38
CA ALA A 166 -2.92 -5.98 2.56
C ALA A 166 -4.32 -6.26 3.11
N GLY A 167 -4.79 -7.50 2.90
CA GLY A 167 -6.15 -7.92 3.25
C GLY A 167 -7.21 -7.58 2.20
N ALA A 168 -6.80 -6.90 1.11
CA ALA A 168 -7.67 -6.61 -0.02
C ALA A 168 -8.30 -7.91 -0.55
N ALA A 169 -9.60 -7.86 -0.79
CA ALA A 169 -10.35 -8.81 -1.60
C ALA A 169 -9.92 -8.67 -3.07
N GLY A 170 -8.66 -9.01 -3.36
CA GLY A 170 -8.27 -9.39 -4.70
C GLY A 170 -8.78 -10.80 -4.99
N PRO A 171 -8.98 -11.18 -6.28
CA PRO A 171 -9.06 -12.60 -6.58
C PRO A 171 -7.85 -13.25 -5.92
N ALA A 172 -8.08 -14.30 -5.12
CA ALA A 172 -6.98 -15.09 -4.55
C ALA A 172 -5.95 -15.27 -5.66
N PRO A 173 -4.64 -15.07 -5.41
CA PRO A 173 -3.64 -15.36 -6.42
C PRO A 173 -4.00 -16.72 -6.98
N MET A 174 -4.34 -16.77 -8.27
CA MET A 174 -4.71 -18.03 -8.90
C MET A 174 -3.42 -18.84 -8.89
N SER A 175 -3.26 -19.64 -7.85
CA SER A 175 -2.24 -20.66 -7.75
C SER A 175 -2.60 -21.67 -8.83
N ILE A 176 -2.25 -21.39 -10.08
CA ILE A 176 -2.25 -22.39 -11.13
C ILE A 176 -1.23 -23.42 -10.63
N PRO A 177 -1.65 -24.64 -10.26
CA PRO A 177 -0.70 -25.64 -9.81
C PRO A 177 0.28 -25.84 -10.97
N VAL A 178 1.55 -25.55 -10.74
CA VAL A 178 2.63 -25.88 -11.67
C VAL A 178 2.65 -27.42 -11.73
N GLY A 179 1.91 -27.98 -12.68
CA GLY A 179 1.61 -29.42 -12.75
C GLY A 179 0.17 -29.79 -13.10
N SER A 180 -0.77 -28.84 -13.14
CA SER A 180 -2.12 -29.13 -13.64
C SER A 180 -2.10 -29.36 -15.16
N PRO A 181 -2.83 -30.37 -15.69
CA PRO A 181 -2.95 -30.59 -17.14
C PRO A 181 -3.47 -29.36 -17.89
N VAL A 182 -4.18 -28.45 -17.21
CA VAL A 182 -4.64 -27.17 -17.78
C VAL A 182 -3.48 -26.20 -18.03
N ALA A 183 -2.48 -26.15 -17.15
CA ALA A 183 -1.29 -25.31 -17.32
C ALA A 183 -0.43 -25.78 -18.49
N LEU A 184 -0.30 -27.11 -18.66
CA LEU A 184 0.38 -27.72 -19.80
C LEU A 184 -0.38 -27.47 -21.11
N ALA A 185 -1.71 -27.51 -21.10
CA ALA A 185 -2.53 -27.20 -22.27
C ALA A 185 -2.40 -25.73 -22.70
N LEU A 186 -2.37 -24.80 -21.75
CA LEU A 186 -2.16 -23.37 -22.03
C LEU A 186 -0.76 -23.09 -22.58
N LEU A 187 0.28 -23.68 -21.99
CA LEU A 187 1.65 -23.56 -22.50
C LEU A 187 1.78 -24.14 -23.92
N ALA A 188 1.18 -25.32 -24.17
CA ALA A 188 1.16 -25.93 -25.49
C ALA A 188 0.43 -25.05 -26.52
N LEU A 189 -0.71 -24.47 -26.15
CA LEU A 189 -1.46 -23.57 -27.03
C LEU A 189 -0.65 -22.30 -27.37
N LEU A 190 0.03 -21.71 -26.40
CA LEU A 190 0.88 -20.53 -26.60
C LEU A 190 2.06 -20.83 -27.54
N LEU A 191 2.66 -22.03 -27.43
CA LEU A 191 3.73 -22.48 -28.33
C LEU A 191 3.23 -22.76 -29.76
N VAL A 192 2.02 -23.31 -29.90
CA VAL A 192 1.41 -23.51 -31.22
C VAL A 192 1.06 -22.17 -31.88
N LEU A 193 0.55 -21.21 -31.12
CA LEU A 193 0.22 -19.88 -31.63
C LEU A 193 1.47 -19.09 -32.04
N SER A 194 2.56 -19.18 -31.28
CA SER A 194 3.82 -18.49 -31.62
C SER A 194 4.47 -19.06 -32.88
N THR A 195 4.49 -20.39 -33.03
CA THR A 195 5.01 -21.05 -34.24
C THR A 195 4.14 -20.80 -35.47
N TRP A 196 2.82 -20.77 -35.32
CA TRP A 196 1.90 -20.41 -36.40
C TRP A 196 2.11 -18.97 -36.89
N HIS A 197 2.30 -18.02 -35.97
CA HIS A 197 2.57 -16.63 -36.33
C HIS A 197 3.91 -16.47 -37.07
N GLN A 198 4.95 -17.20 -36.66
CA GLN A 198 6.24 -17.21 -37.37
C GLN A 198 6.14 -17.82 -38.78
N MET A 199 5.37 -18.89 -38.95
CA MET A 199 5.14 -19.50 -40.26
C MET A 199 4.34 -18.58 -41.21
N ARG A 200 3.39 -17.82 -40.68
CA ARG A 200 2.61 -16.88 -41.50
C ARG A 200 3.46 -15.72 -42.03
N HIS A 201 4.41 -15.23 -41.23
CA HIS A 201 5.33 -14.17 -41.67
C HIS A 201 6.24 -14.63 -42.81
N ARG A 202 6.71 -15.89 -42.78
CA ARG A 202 7.59 -16.44 -43.83
C ARG A 202 6.90 -16.71 -45.18
N ARG A 203 5.57 -16.79 -45.24
CA ARG A 203 4.83 -17.01 -46.49
C ARG A 203 4.42 -15.72 -47.22
N GLY A 204 4.61 -14.56 -46.60
CA GLY A 204 4.31 -13.26 -47.22
C GLY A 204 5.47 -12.64 -47.99
N GLU A 205 6.64 -13.30 -48.04
CA GLU A 205 7.89 -12.79 -48.63
C GLU A 205 8.32 -13.56 -49.89
N ALA A 206 7.44 -14.39 -50.47
CA ALA A 206 7.67 -15.14 -51.70
C ALA A 206 6.79 -14.65 -52.86
#